data_AF-A0A963ARB1-F1
#
_entry.id   AF-A0A963ARB1-F1
#
_cell.length_a   1.000
_cell.length_b   1.000
_cell.length_c   1.000
_cell.angle_alpha   90.00
_cell.angle_beta   90.00
_cell.angle_gamma   90.00
#
_symmetry.space_group_name_H-M   'P 1'
#
loop_
_entity.id
_entity.type
_entity.pdbx_description
1 polymer ?
#
loop_
_entity_poly.entity_id
_entity_poly.type
_entity_poly.pdbx_seq_one_letter_code
_entity_poly.pdbx_strand_id
1 'polypeptide(L)'
;MISATERKCIELAGQARAASAARRLAELRERGMGFEPVIRMKDFGFGWTKNPRRWAAEIVRLPVTIAGFALLLALTPVLFVGDWLFYQAAQSRLRREIRKASEPVFPPDESPSRSLDALWRMYGLDERVANDAERLGLLKAWIRTLYGAPVAESIDYEGRVLFIEESRRRPEPSTPEELLAAPNFVHRPAIDSLVSWLSGELPPLAEVA
;
A
#
# COMPACT_ATOMS: atom_id res chain seq x y z
N MET A 1 29.92 -12.03 -6.41
CA MET A 1 30.17 -10.66 -5.93
C MET A 1 29.11 -9.74 -6.48
N ILE A 2 28.48 -8.98 -5.60
CA ILE A 2 27.54 -7.91 -5.95
C ILE A 2 28.32 -6.69 -6.42
N SER A 3 27.89 -6.08 -7.53
CA SER A 3 28.56 -4.90 -8.09
C SER A 3 28.29 -3.66 -7.22
N ALA A 4 29.12 -2.61 -7.37
CA ALA A 4 28.90 -1.35 -6.67
C ALA A 4 27.56 -0.68 -7.06
N THR A 5 27.14 -0.84 -8.32
CA THR A 5 25.87 -0.30 -8.83
C THR A 5 24.67 -1.07 -8.29
N GLU A 6 24.75 -2.40 -8.21
CA GLU A 6 23.73 -3.24 -7.56
C GLU A 6 23.58 -2.90 -6.07
N ARG A 7 24.70 -2.74 -5.35
CA ARG A 7 24.66 -2.32 -3.94
C ARG A 7 23.96 -0.98 -3.76
N LYS A 8 24.25 -0.02 -4.65
CA LYS A 8 23.58 1.28 -4.65
C LYS A 8 22.07 1.16 -4.92
N CYS A 9 21.63 0.26 -5.80
CA CYS A 9 20.22 -0.04 -6.00
C CYS A 9 19.55 -0.60 -4.73
N ILE A 10 20.21 -1.50 -4.02
CA ILE A 10 19.72 -2.06 -2.74
C ILE A 10 19.57 -0.95 -1.70
N GLU A 11 20.55 -0.06 -1.58
CA GLU A 11 20.50 1.10 -0.69
C GLU A 11 19.35 2.05 -1.05
N LEU A 12 19.16 2.36 -2.34
CA LEU A 12 18.04 3.17 -2.82
C LEU A 12 16.69 2.56 -2.47
N ALA A 13 16.57 1.23 -2.56
CA ALA A 13 15.33 0.55 -2.17
C ALA A 13 15.10 0.61 -0.66
N GLY A 14 16.14 0.46 0.16
CA GLY A 14 16.07 0.67 1.62
C GLY A 14 15.58 2.08 1.96
N GLN A 15 16.16 3.10 1.32
CA GLN A 15 15.75 4.50 1.49
C GLN A 15 14.29 4.72 1.07
N ALA A 16 13.87 4.17 -0.07
CA ALA A 16 12.51 4.30 -0.55
C ALA A 16 11.50 3.61 0.39
N ARG A 17 11.82 2.43 0.93
CA ARG A 17 11.01 1.74 1.96
C ARG A 17 10.87 2.59 3.22
N ALA A 18 11.97 3.17 3.70
CA ALA A 18 11.96 4.04 4.86
C ALA A 18 11.12 5.30 4.62
N ALA A 19 11.26 5.93 3.45
CA ALA A 19 10.49 7.11 3.07
C ALA A 19 8.97 6.82 2.97
N SER A 20 8.59 5.70 2.34
CA SER A 20 7.19 5.28 2.23
C SER A 20 6.58 4.94 3.60
N ALA A 21 7.33 4.24 4.47
CA ALA A 21 6.90 4.00 5.84
C ALA A 21 6.76 5.29 6.67
N ALA A 22 7.66 6.26 6.47
CA ALA A 22 7.59 7.57 7.12
C ALA A 22 6.37 8.38 6.67
N ARG A 23 6.04 8.36 5.37
CA ARG A 23 4.81 8.97 4.83
C ARG A 23 3.56 8.35 5.43
N ARG A 24 3.45 7.02 5.44
CA ARG A 24 2.33 6.30 6.07
C ARG A 24 2.19 6.64 7.55
N LEU A 25 3.31 6.83 8.26
CA LEU A 25 3.29 7.28 9.65
C LEU A 25 2.81 8.73 9.80
N ALA A 26 3.19 9.62 8.88
CA ALA A 26 2.73 11.00 8.86
C ALA A 26 1.21 11.07 8.57
N GLU A 27 0.73 10.34 7.55
CA GLU A 27 -0.70 10.25 7.23
C GLU A 27 -1.51 9.67 8.40
N LEU A 28 -0.99 8.64 9.09
CA LEU A 28 -1.64 8.09 10.27
C LEU A 28 -1.70 9.12 11.43
N ARG A 29 -0.67 9.98 11.56
CA ARG A 29 -0.67 11.05 12.56
C ARG A 29 -1.65 12.17 12.20
N GLU A 30 -1.73 12.55 10.92
CA GLU A 30 -2.65 13.58 10.43
C GLU A 30 -4.11 13.15 10.53
N ARG A 31 -4.42 11.90 10.13
CA ARG A 31 -5.78 11.33 10.30
C ARG A 31 -6.18 11.20 11.77
N GLY A 32 -5.20 11.12 12.67
CA GLY A 32 -5.42 10.94 14.10
C GLY A 32 -6.05 9.59 14.42
N MET A 33 -6.60 9.48 15.63
CA MET A 33 -7.46 8.36 15.99
C MET A 33 -8.83 8.60 15.37
N GLY A 34 -9.20 7.82 14.36
CA GLY A 34 -10.51 7.89 13.67
C GLY A 34 -11.69 7.44 14.53
N PHE A 35 -11.63 7.67 15.85
CA PHE A 35 -12.69 7.31 16.77
C PHE A 35 -13.87 8.25 16.57
N GLU A 36 -14.94 7.71 15.99
CA GLU A 36 -16.25 8.36 16.05
C GLU A 36 -17.06 7.74 17.19
N PRO A 37 -17.56 8.55 18.14
CA PRO A 37 -18.43 8.03 19.18
C PRO A 37 -19.69 7.45 18.55
N VAL A 38 -20.10 6.27 19.04
CA VAL A 38 -21.28 5.52 18.56
C VAL A 38 -22.58 6.32 18.69
N ILE A 39 -22.62 7.33 19.57
CA ILE A 39 -23.78 8.19 19.76
C ILE A 39 -23.40 9.66 19.60
N ARG A 40 -24.03 10.35 18.64
CA ARG A 40 -24.01 11.82 18.58
C ARG A 40 -25.27 12.34 19.28
N MET A 41 -25.14 13.33 20.17
CA MET A 41 -26.29 13.90 20.91
C MET A 41 -27.43 14.38 19.99
N LYS A 42 -27.13 14.69 18.73
CA LYS A 42 -28.10 15.15 17.72
C LYS A 42 -29.08 14.05 17.25
N ASP A 43 -28.74 12.78 17.44
CA ASP A 43 -29.54 11.65 16.94
C ASP A 43 -30.73 11.33 17.86
N PHE A 44 -30.76 11.88 19.08
CA PHE A 44 -31.86 11.71 20.04
C PHE A 44 -32.75 12.96 20.09
N GLY A 45 -33.59 13.12 19.06
CA GLY A 45 -34.70 14.06 19.11
C GLY A 45 -35.84 13.54 19.98
N PHE A 46 -35.92 14.01 21.23
CA PHE A 46 -37.09 13.75 22.09
C PHE A 46 -38.29 14.58 21.63
N GLY A 47 -39.14 14.00 20.77
CA GLY A 47 -40.44 14.57 20.42
C GLY A 47 -41.53 14.05 21.34
N TRP A 48 -42.10 14.91 22.19
CA TRP A 48 -43.21 14.53 23.06
C TRP A 48 -44.53 14.48 22.29
N THR A 49 -45.23 13.34 22.36
CA THR A 49 -46.55 13.22 21.72
C THR A 49 -47.63 13.84 22.60
N LYS A 50 -48.58 14.58 21.99
CA LYS A 50 -49.70 15.23 22.72
C LYS A 50 -50.85 14.27 23.05
N ASN A 51 -50.75 12.98 22.71
CA ASN A 51 -51.83 12.01 22.87
C ASN A 51 -51.65 11.18 24.16
N PRO A 52 -52.59 11.22 25.13
CA PRO A 52 -52.40 10.64 26.46
C PRO A 52 -52.19 9.11 26.46
N ARG A 53 -52.79 8.38 25.52
CA ARG A 53 -52.57 6.92 25.42
C ARG A 53 -51.19 6.57 24.87
N ARG A 54 -50.65 7.39 23.96
CA ARG A 54 -49.29 7.22 23.43
C ARG A 54 -48.24 7.71 24.44
N TRP A 55 -48.56 8.75 25.18
CA TRP A 55 -47.75 9.27 26.29
C TRP A 55 -47.53 8.21 27.38
N ALA A 56 -48.56 7.47 27.78
CA ALA A 56 -48.42 6.38 28.75
C ALA A 56 -47.49 5.25 28.24
N ALA A 57 -47.59 4.89 26.96
CA ALA A 57 -46.72 3.91 26.34
C ALA A 57 -45.26 4.41 26.18
N GLU A 58 -45.07 5.71 25.93
CA GLU A 58 -43.75 6.36 25.88
C GLU A 58 -43.07 6.35 27.25
N ILE A 59 -43.80 6.62 28.34
CA ILE A 59 -43.27 6.58 29.71
C ILE A 59 -42.79 5.17 30.09
N VAL A 60 -43.55 4.14 29.71
CA VAL A 60 -43.18 2.74 30.01
C VAL A 60 -41.91 2.33 29.26
N ARG A 61 -41.67 2.88 28.05
CA ARG A 61 -40.47 2.59 27.24
C ARG A 61 -39.26 3.46 27.61
N LEU A 62 -39.50 4.62 28.22
CA LEU A 62 -38.47 5.57 28.65
C LEU A 62 -37.33 4.91 29.46
N PRO A 63 -37.58 4.11 30.52
CA PRO A 63 -36.50 3.48 31.28
C PRO A 63 -35.67 2.51 30.44
N VAL A 64 -36.28 1.79 29.48
CA VAL A 64 -35.57 0.90 28.56
C VAL A 64 -34.69 1.69 27.61
N THR A 65 -35.19 2.80 27.05
CA THR A 65 -34.39 3.68 26.19
C THR A 65 -33.23 4.34 26.94
N ILE A 66 -33.46 4.80 28.17
CA ILE A 66 -32.42 5.38 29.04
C ILE A 66 -31.38 4.32 29.40
N ALA A 67 -31.80 3.11 29.77
CA ALA A 67 -30.89 2.01 30.07
C ALA A 67 -30.04 1.61 28.86
N GLY A 68 -30.64 1.52 27.66
CA GLY A 68 -29.90 1.27 26.42
C GLY A 68 -28.90 2.37 26.10
N PHE A 69 -29.28 3.64 26.29
CA PHE A 69 -28.39 4.78 26.10
C PHE A 69 -27.23 4.78 27.12
N ALA A 70 -27.52 4.53 28.39
CA ALA A 70 -26.51 4.41 29.44
C ALA A 70 -25.53 3.27 29.14
N LEU A 71 -26.02 2.13 28.62
CA LEU A 71 -25.19 1.00 28.21
C LEU A 71 -24.26 1.37 27.04
N LEU A 72 -24.77 2.04 26.00
CA LEU A 72 -23.97 2.49 24.86
C LEU A 72 -22.92 3.55 25.27
N LEU A 73 -23.30 4.48 26.16
CA LEU A 73 -22.35 5.42 26.77
C LEU A 73 -21.26 4.69 27.57
N ALA A 74 -21.64 3.68 28.35
CA ALA A 74 -20.69 2.87 29.12
C ALA A 74 -19.76 2.02 28.22
N LEU A 75 -20.20 1.64 27.01
CA LEU A 75 -19.39 0.94 26.01
C LEU A 75 -18.41 1.87 25.28
N THR A 76 -18.73 3.16 25.15
CA THR A 76 -17.91 4.17 24.46
C THR A 76 -16.45 4.21 24.95
N PRO A 77 -16.12 4.24 26.26
CA PRO A 77 -14.73 4.21 26.71
C PRO A 77 -14.00 2.90 26.36
N VAL A 78 -14.71 1.77 26.32
CA VAL A 78 -14.12 0.47 25.94
C VAL A 78 -13.71 0.49 24.47
N LEU A 79 -14.59 0.97 23.59
CA LEU A 79 -14.30 1.12 22.16
C LEU A 79 -13.15 2.11 21.93
N PHE A 80 -13.15 3.23 22.65
CA PHE A 80 -12.08 4.22 22.58
C PHE A 80 -10.72 3.63 22.95
N VAL A 81 -10.64 2.84 24.03
CA VAL A 81 -9.40 2.17 24.42
C VAL A 81 -8.96 1.16 23.36
N GLY A 82 -9.90 0.43 22.75
CA GLY A 82 -9.62 -0.47 21.64
C GLY A 82 -8.96 0.23 20.44
N ASP A 83 -9.58 1.32 19.98
CA ASP A 83 -9.06 2.12 18.87
C ASP A 83 -7.72 2.77 19.21
N TRP A 84 -7.55 3.23 20.45
CA TRP A 84 -6.28 3.78 20.93
C TRP A 84 -5.16 2.73 20.90
N LEU A 85 -5.42 1.50 21.36
CA LEU A 85 -4.44 0.42 21.31
C LEU A 85 -4.09 0.05 19.87
N PHE A 86 -5.08 -0.03 18.96
CA PHE A 86 -4.84 -0.30 17.55
C PHE A 86 -3.98 0.80 16.90
N TYR A 87 -4.29 2.06 17.20
CA TYR A 87 -3.52 3.22 16.74
C TYR A 87 -2.06 3.16 17.22
N GLN A 88 -1.84 2.88 18.51
CA GLN A 88 -0.49 2.73 19.07
C GLN A 88 0.26 1.57 18.43
N ALA A 89 -0.40 0.43 18.24
CA ALA A 89 0.18 -0.73 17.58
C ALA A 89 0.61 -0.40 16.14
N ALA A 90 -0.25 0.26 15.37
CA ALA A 90 0.05 0.70 14.00
C ALA A 90 1.25 1.66 13.95
N GLN A 91 1.30 2.66 14.83
CA GLN A 91 2.46 3.55 14.93
C GLN A 91 3.74 2.79 15.26
N SER A 92 3.68 1.88 16.24
CA SER A 92 4.86 1.11 16.65
C SER A 92 5.39 0.22 15.53
N ARG A 93 4.48 -0.39 14.75
CA ARG A 93 4.82 -1.20 13.57
C ARG A 93 5.53 -0.36 12.52
N LEU A 94 4.98 0.80 12.16
CA LEU A 94 5.59 1.69 11.17
C LEU A 94 6.97 2.20 11.62
N ARG A 95 7.14 2.53 12.90
CA ARG A 95 8.46 2.90 13.45
C ARG A 95 9.47 1.75 13.36
N ARG A 96 9.04 0.51 13.60
CA ARG A 96 9.89 -0.67 13.42
C ARG A 96 10.24 -0.90 11.94
N GLU A 97 9.29 -0.71 11.02
CA GLU A 97 9.53 -0.79 9.58
C GLU A 97 10.57 0.26 9.14
N ILE A 98 10.45 1.51 9.59
CA ILE A 98 11.44 2.57 9.32
C ILE A 98 12.82 2.15 9.84
N ARG A 99 12.91 1.71 11.11
CA ARG A 99 14.17 1.28 11.71
C ARG A 99 14.81 0.13 10.93
N LYS A 100 14.04 -0.90 10.57
CA LYS A 100 14.54 -2.04 9.76
C LYS A 100 14.98 -1.62 8.37
N ALA A 101 14.28 -0.67 7.75
CA ALA A 101 14.67 -0.13 6.44
C ALA A 101 15.92 0.78 6.50
N SER A 102 16.25 1.30 7.69
CA SER A 102 17.43 2.12 7.93
C SER A 102 18.67 1.28 8.26
N GLU A 103 18.49 0.02 8.66
CA GLU A 103 19.60 -0.88 8.92
C GLU A 103 20.28 -1.25 7.60
N PRO A 104 21.62 -1.17 7.52
CA PRO A 104 22.34 -1.50 6.30
C PRO A 104 22.05 -2.96 5.93
N VAL A 105 21.49 -3.16 4.75
CA VAL A 105 21.32 -4.50 4.18
C VAL A 105 22.69 -4.93 3.69
N PHE A 106 23.28 -5.94 4.32
CA PHE A 106 24.44 -6.63 3.80
C PHE A 106 23.94 -7.78 2.93
N PRO A 107 23.88 -7.59 1.60
CA PRO A 107 23.47 -8.68 0.75
C PRO A 107 24.54 -9.79 0.77
N PRO A 108 24.15 -11.06 0.63
CA PRO A 108 25.11 -12.16 0.55
C PRO A 108 26.10 -11.95 -0.61
N ASP A 109 27.35 -12.39 -0.45
CA ASP A 109 28.44 -12.15 -1.43
C ASP A 109 28.17 -12.76 -2.83
N GLU A 110 27.25 -13.70 -2.91
CA GLU A 110 26.76 -14.26 -4.17
C GLU A 110 25.54 -13.47 -4.64
N SER A 111 25.67 -12.80 -5.80
CA SER A 111 24.55 -12.19 -6.51
C SER A 111 23.92 -13.27 -7.40
N PRO A 112 22.75 -13.86 -7.05
CA PRO A 112 22.05 -14.75 -7.96
C PRO A 112 21.36 -13.98 -9.10
N SER A 113 21.21 -12.64 -9.00
CA SER A 113 20.47 -11.83 -9.98
C SER A 113 21.35 -11.36 -11.13
N ARG A 114 21.31 -12.07 -12.25
CA ARG A 114 21.90 -11.59 -13.52
C ARG A 114 21.01 -10.60 -14.29
N SER A 115 19.79 -10.37 -13.81
CA SER A 115 18.77 -9.58 -14.51
C SER A 115 18.10 -8.56 -13.58
N LEU A 116 17.59 -7.49 -14.19
CA LEU A 116 16.83 -6.45 -13.50
C LEU A 116 15.60 -7.04 -12.78
N ASP A 117 14.89 -7.97 -13.41
CA ASP A 117 13.72 -8.63 -12.80
C ASP A 117 14.10 -9.45 -11.56
N ALA A 118 15.21 -10.19 -11.59
CA ALA A 118 15.67 -10.94 -10.42
C ALA A 118 16.06 -10.00 -9.27
N LEU A 119 16.80 -8.92 -9.57
CA LEU A 119 17.20 -7.93 -8.58
C LEU A 119 15.98 -7.24 -7.96
N TRP A 120 14.99 -6.89 -8.79
CA TRP A 120 13.76 -6.23 -8.36
C TRP A 120 12.91 -7.13 -7.47
N ARG A 121 12.78 -8.42 -7.79
CA ARG A 121 12.03 -9.36 -6.94
C ARG A 121 12.67 -9.54 -5.57
N MET A 122 13.99 -9.47 -5.47
CA MET A 122 14.68 -9.62 -4.18
C MET A 122 14.67 -8.32 -3.36
N TYR A 123 14.94 -7.18 -4.00
CA TYR A 123 15.24 -5.94 -3.29
C TYR A 123 14.33 -4.76 -3.65
N GLY A 124 13.46 -4.89 -4.65
CA GLY A 124 12.52 -3.85 -5.05
C GLY A 124 11.44 -3.56 -4.02
N LEU A 125 10.49 -2.71 -4.42
CA LEU A 125 9.34 -2.33 -3.59
C LEU A 125 8.13 -3.22 -3.90
N ASP A 126 7.59 -3.82 -2.84
CA ASP A 126 6.32 -4.56 -2.86
C ASP A 126 5.14 -3.58 -2.95
N GLU A 127 4.11 -3.95 -3.73
CA GLU A 127 2.84 -3.22 -3.86
C GLU A 127 2.13 -2.97 -2.52
N ARG A 128 2.35 -3.84 -1.53
CA ARG A 128 1.77 -3.72 -0.19
C ARG A 128 2.45 -2.63 0.64
N VAL A 129 3.67 -2.26 0.26
CA VAL A 129 4.50 -1.32 1.02
C VAL A 129 4.46 0.06 0.40
N ALA A 130 4.47 0.16 -0.93
CA ALA A 130 4.58 1.41 -1.66
C ALA A 130 3.61 1.43 -2.84
N ASN A 131 3.10 2.63 -3.16
CA ASN A 131 2.21 2.81 -4.32
C ASN A 131 2.98 2.76 -5.65
N ASP A 132 2.27 2.65 -6.77
CA ASP A 132 2.91 2.49 -8.08
C ASP A 132 3.78 3.68 -8.49
N ALA A 133 3.45 4.90 -8.06
CA ALA A 133 4.29 6.07 -8.33
C ALA A 133 5.65 5.99 -7.60
N GLU A 134 5.67 5.55 -6.34
CA GLU A 134 6.89 5.32 -5.56
C GLU A 134 7.72 4.19 -6.16
N ARG A 135 7.07 3.09 -6.56
CA ARG A 135 7.71 1.95 -7.22
C ARG A 135 8.31 2.35 -8.56
N LEU A 136 7.58 3.11 -9.37
CA LEU A 136 8.08 3.61 -10.65
C LEU A 136 9.26 4.56 -10.46
N GLY A 137 9.19 5.46 -9.47
CA GLY A 137 10.30 6.34 -9.12
C GLY A 137 11.57 5.58 -8.75
N LEU A 138 11.45 4.51 -7.96
CA LEU A 138 12.58 3.63 -7.64
C LEU A 138 13.12 2.92 -8.88
N LEU A 139 12.25 2.39 -9.74
CA LEU A 139 12.65 1.70 -10.97
C LEU A 139 13.46 2.63 -11.90
N LYS A 140 12.99 3.87 -12.09
CA LYS A 140 13.73 4.89 -12.86
C LYS A 140 15.11 5.17 -12.27
N ALA A 141 15.20 5.29 -10.94
CA ALA A 141 16.46 5.51 -10.24
C ALA A 141 17.42 4.30 -10.39
N TRP A 142 16.88 3.08 -10.36
CA TRP A 142 17.64 1.86 -10.58
C TRP A 142 18.18 1.78 -12.01
N ILE A 143 17.35 2.00 -13.02
CA ILE A 143 17.80 1.94 -14.43
C ILE A 143 18.87 3.00 -14.69
N ARG A 144 18.70 4.22 -14.18
CA ARG A 144 19.73 5.27 -14.26
C ARG A 144 21.02 4.88 -13.58
N THR A 145 20.96 4.13 -12.48
CA THR A 145 22.13 3.67 -11.71
C THR A 145 22.84 2.50 -12.38
N LEU A 146 22.07 1.56 -12.96
CA LEU A 146 22.59 0.34 -13.57
C LEU A 146 23.08 0.56 -15.01
N TYR A 147 22.34 1.35 -15.79
CA TYR A 147 22.55 1.50 -17.25
C TYR A 147 22.90 2.94 -17.67
N GLY A 148 22.92 3.88 -16.72
CA GLY A 148 23.25 5.29 -16.98
C GLY A 148 22.06 6.16 -17.41
N ALA A 149 22.29 7.47 -17.44
CA ALA A 149 21.27 8.45 -17.79
C ALA A 149 20.73 8.32 -19.24
N PRO A 150 21.56 8.06 -20.28
CA PRO A 150 21.05 7.99 -21.66
C PRO A 150 20.01 6.88 -21.86
N VAL A 151 20.22 5.72 -21.25
CA VAL A 151 19.27 4.59 -21.30
C VAL A 151 18.02 4.90 -20.48
N ALA A 152 18.20 5.51 -19.30
CA ALA A 152 17.07 5.86 -18.46
C ALA A 152 16.14 6.90 -19.11
N GLU A 153 16.68 7.83 -19.90
CA GLU A 153 15.93 8.91 -20.55
C GLU A 153 15.29 8.48 -21.89
N SER A 154 15.77 7.41 -22.53
CA SER A 154 15.19 6.91 -23.78
C SER A 154 13.95 6.04 -23.58
N ILE A 155 13.71 5.57 -22.34
CA ILE A 155 12.57 4.70 -22.02
C ILE A 155 11.34 5.56 -21.73
N ASP A 156 10.27 5.39 -22.52
CA ASP A 156 8.94 5.90 -22.22
C ASP A 156 8.25 5.03 -21.16
N TYR A 157 8.45 5.35 -19.88
CA TYR A 157 7.87 4.57 -18.79
C TYR A 157 6.35 4.74 -18.71
N GLU A 158 5.87 5.98 -18.81
CA GLU A 158 4.47 6.35 -18.67
C GLU A 158 3.61 5.69 -19.74
N GLY A 159 4.03 5.77 -21.02
CA GLY A 159 3.32 5.10 -22.11
C GLY A 159 3.27 3.59 -21.94
N ARG A 160 4.37 2.97 -21.46
CA ARG A 160 4.40 1.52 -21.20
C ARG A 160 3.53 1.10 -20.03
N VAL A 161 3.49 1.87 -18.94
CA VAL A 161 2.57 1.60 -17.81
C VAL A 161 1.13 1.69 -18.28
N LEU A 162 0.77 2.74 -19.02
CA LEU A 162 -0.58 2.91 -19.58
C LEU A 162 -0.95 1.73 -20.49
N PHE A 163 -0.05 1.31 -21.38
CA PHE A 163 -0.27 0.14 -22.23
C PHE A 163 -0.51 -1.14 -21.43
N ILE A 164 0.26 -1.37 -20.36
CA ILE A 164 0.09 -2.53 -19.47
C ILE A 164 -1.27 -2.47 -18.77
N GLU A 165 -1.68 -1.30 -18.27
CA GLU A 165 -2.98 -1.12 -17.61
C GLU A 165 -4.15 -1.31 -18.57
N GLU A 166 -4.10 -0.74 -19.77
CA GLU A 166 -5.13 -0.91 -20.80
C GLU A 166 -5.26 -2.37 -21.23
N SER A 167 -4.13 -3.06 -21.36
CA SER A 167 -4.10 -4.48 -21.72
C SER A 167 -4.80 -5.36 -20.67
N ARG A 168 -4.80 -4.96 -19.39
CA ARG A 168 -5.52 -5.66 -18.31
C ARG A 168 -7.01 -5.39 -18.28
N ARG A 169 -7.45 -4.26 -18.84
CA ARG A 169 -8.88 -3.91 -18.92
C ARG A 169 -9.58 -4.67 -20.05
N ARG A 170 -8.83 -5.34 -20.93
CA ARG A 170 -9.41 -6.17 -21.98
C ARG A 170 -10.12 -7.37 -21.33
N PRO A 171 -11.35 -7.69 -21.77
CA PRO A 171 -12.07 -8.84 -21.26
C PRO A 171 -11.27 -10.11 -21.48
N GLU A 172 -11.42 -11.08 -20.56
CA GLU A 172 -10.79 -12.40 -20.72
C GLU A 172 -11.14 -12.97 -22.10
N PRO A 173 -10.15 -13.54 -22.81
CA PRO A 173 -10.39 -14.20 -24.09
C PRO A 173 -11.49 -15.26 -23.91
N SER A 174 -12.56 -15.10 -24.68
CA SER A 174 -13.77 -15.92 -24.55
C SER A 174 -13.69 -17.21 -25.36
N THR A 175 -12.69 -17.32 -26.23
CA THR A 175 -12.48 -18.46 -27.11
C THR A 175 -11.09 -19.10 -26.94
N PRO A 176 -10.94 -20.40 -27.22
CA PRO A 176 -9.65 -21.11 -27.12
C PRO A 176 -8.56 -20.54 -28.06
N GLU A 177 -8.95 -20.02 -29.23
CA GLU A 177 -8.03 -19.37 -30.19
C GLU A 177 -7.55 -18.01 -29.68
N GLU A 178 -8.43 -17.24 -29.02
CA GLU A 178 -8.04 -16.00 -28.35
C GLU A 178 -7.14 -16.27 -27.14
N LEU A 179 -7.31 -17.40 -26.44
CA LEU A 179 -6.43 -17.83 -25.33
C LEU A 179 -4.99 -18.12 -25.79
N LEU A 180 -4.81 -18.64 -27.01
CA LEU A 180 -3.49 -18.91 -27.60
C LEU A 180 -2.82 -17.65 -28.17
N ALA A 181 -3.61 -16.67 -28.61
CA ALA A 181 -3.13 -15.40 -29.14
C ALA A 181 -3.02 -14.29 -28.07
N ALA A 182 -3.70 -14.45 -26.93
CA ALA A 182 -3.65 -13.50 -25.84
C ALA A 182 -2.26 -13.51 -25.20
N PRO A 183 -1.66 -12.34 -24.95
CA PRO A 183 -0.47 -12.30 -24.11
C PRO A 183 -0.86 -12.89 -22.75
N ASN A 184 -0.08 -13.85 -22.26
CA ASN A 184 -0.25 -14.44 -20.93
C ASN A 184 -0.04 -13.36 -19.85
N PHE A 185 -1.06 -12.53 -19.62
CA PHE A 185 -1.05 -11.54 -18.56
C PHE A 185 -1.34 -12.26 -17.25
N VAL A 186 -0.30 -12.85 -16.68
CA VAL A 186 -0.27 -13.17 -15.25
C VAL A 186 -0.66 -11.88 -14.54
N HIS A 187 -1.68 -11.92 -13.67
CA HIS A 187 -2.12 -10.81 -12.81
C HIS A 187 -0.97 -10.39 -11.87
N ARG A 188 0.05 -9.75 -12.41
CA ARG A 188 1.15 -9.13 -11.68
C ARG A 188 0.86 -7.64 -11.58
N PRO A 189 1.47 -6.91 -10.65
CA PRO A 189 1.37 -5.45 -10.62
C PRO A 189 1.93 -4.79 -11.89
N ALA A 190 1.45 -3.60 -12.26
CA ALA A 190 1.85 -2.93 -13.51
C ALA A 190 3.36 -2.71 -13.59
N ILE A 191 3.95 -2.30 -12.47
CA ILE A 191 5.39 -2.07 -12.35
C ILE A 191 6.18 -3.38 -12.47
N ASP A 192 5.70 -4.50 -11.93
CA ASP A 192 6.42 -5.77 -12.05
C ASP A 192 6.36 -6.34 -13.48
N SER A 193 5.24 -6.12 -14.18
CA SER A 193 5.15 -6.39 -15.62
C SER A 193 6.13 -5.53 -16.41
N LEU A 194 6.23 -4.24 -16.08
CA LEU A 194 7.17 -3.32 -16.71
C LEU A 194 8.62 -3.75 -16.47
N VAL A 195 8.97 -4.13 -15.24
CA VAL A 195 10.29 -4.66 -14.89
C VAL A 195 10.63 -5.91 -15.69
N SER A 196 9.68 -6.85 -15.78
CA SER A 196 9.87 -8.07 -16.55
C SER A 196 10.07 -7.78 -18.04
N TRP A 197 9.34 -6.81 -18.59
CA TRP A 197 9.50 -6.37 -19.98
C TRP A 197 10.87 -5.73 -20.19
N LEU A 198 11.23 -4.73 -19.37
CA LEU A 198 12.52 -4.03 -19.46
C LEU A 198 13.70 -4.99 -19.27
N SER A 199 13.56 -6.01 -18.43
CA SER A 199 14.58 -7.03 -18.23
C SER A 199 14.82 -7.90 -19.47
N GLY A 200 13.89 -7.95 -20.43
CA GLY A 200 14.07 -8.63 -21.71
C GLY A 200 14.65 -7.74 -22.81
N GLU A 201 14.51 -6.41 -22.69
CA GLU A 201 15.06 -5.44 -23.65
C GLU A 201 16.48 -4.98 -23.30
N LEU A 202 16.76 -4.85 -22.01
CA LEU A 202 18.04 -4.35 -21.51
C LEU A 202 19.08 -5.47 -21.43
N PRO A 203 20.37 -5.16 -21.64
CA PRO A 203 21.43 -6.15 -21.52
C PRO A 203 21.49 -6.72 -20.08
N PRO A 204 21.94 -7.97 -19.93
CA PRO A 204 22.12 -8.58 -18.62
C PRO A 204 23.13 -7.77 -17.79
N LEU A 205 22.93 -7.73 -16.48
CA LEU A 205 23.73 -6.89 -15.57
C LEU A 205 25.23 -7.25 -15.58
N ALA A 206 25.56 -8.49 -15.97
CA ALA A 206 26.93 -8.96 -16.09
C ALA A 206 27.72 -8.31 -17.23
N GLU A 207 27.05 -7.72 -18.24
CA GLU A 207 27.70 -7.09 -19.40
C GLU A 207 27.91 -5.58 -19.23
N VAL A 208 27.33 -4.99 -18.19
CA VAL A 208 27.37 -3.54 -17.92
C VAL A 208 28.36 -3.18 -16.81
N ALA A 209 28.89 -4.19 -16.11
CA ALA A 209 29.80 -4.06 -14.96
C ALA A 209 31.26 -3.84 -15.36
#